data_AF-A0A0P0RM69-F1
#
_entry.id   AF-A0A0P0RM69-F1
#
_cell.length_a   1.000
_cell.length_b   1.000
_cell.length_c   1.000
_cell.angle_alpha   90.00
_cell.angle_beta   90.00
_cell.angle_gamma   90.00
#
_symmetry.space_group_name_H-M   'P 1'
#
loop_
_entity.id
_entity.type
_entity.pdbx_description
1 polymer ?
#
loop_
_entity_poly.entity_id
_entity_poly.type
_entity_poly.pdbx_seq_one_letter_code
_entity_poly.pdbx_strand_id
1 'polypeptide(L)'
;MPNRPQIVPASQVDSEMAPDFSSVRYRMLAQGDSWFSINGLNLLRASSLLPHLDFGHSTIVVNCADPGDTLAHMVEWRRDPWFASYLCGPRERPWDAMLLSAGGNDLIDALGVLPTDGHGTPHSPGDRLMLTKSEREQPGTTYVSEDGWALFDQHLRAQYAALDAMRAASKTNRNMPIITHTYDYPMPRDVGAGLHFGPWLYPALQAYEVPEDDWKMLAKEFIDRLFDLVNGLSLQNFHVIRTLGILTPADADPRINSPDWLNEIHPTSSGYEQIGQRFCAEVAARNILP
;
A
#
# COMPACT_ATOMS: atom_id res chain seq x y z
N MET A 1 -11.70 23.84 -11.80
CA MET A 1 -10.72 22.80 -12.17
C MET A 1 -10.25 22.16 -10.87
N PRO A 2 -9.98 20.85 -10.83
CA PRO A 2 -9.47 20.19 -9.62
C PRO A 2 -8.11 20.76 -9.22
N ASN A 3 -7.86 20.93 -7.92
CA ASN A 3 -6.60 21.43 -7.37
C ASN A 3 -5.63 20.27 -7.16
N ARG A 4 -5.26 19.60 -8.26
CA ARG A 4 -4.37 18.44 -8.23
C ARG A 4 -3.00 18.81 -7.65
N PRO A 5 -2.41 17.96 -6.80
CA PRO A 5 -1.11 18.24 -6.20
C PRO A 5 0.00 18.23 -7.26
N GLN A 6 1.00 19.08 -7.05
CA GLN A 6 2.28 18.98 -7.73
C GLN A 6 3.08 17.85 -7.09
N ILE A 7 3.25 16.74 -7.81
CA ILE A 7 4.06 15.61 -7.35
C ILE A 7 5.52 15.85 -7.74
N VAL A 8 6.42 15.78 -6.75
CA VAL A 8 7.85 16.04 -6.93
C VAL A 8 8.64 14.83 -6.43
N PRO A 9 9.40 14.14 -7.30
CA PRO A 9 10.30 13.07 -6.86
C PRO A 9 11.29 13.60 -5.82
N ALA A 10 11.55 12.84 -4.76
CA ALA A 10 12.42 13.28 -3.68
C ALA A 10 13.83 13.70 -4.15
N SER A 11 14.35 13.05 -5.19
CA SER A 11 15.64 13.38 -5.82
C SER A 11 15.70 14.76 -6.49
N GLN A 12 14.54 15.38 -6.79
CA GLN A 12 14.45 16.67 -7.49
C GLN A 12 14.20 17.86 -6.55
N VAL A 13 13.90 17.60 -5.27
CA VAL A 13 13.48 18.61 -4.30
C VAL A 13 14.53 19.72 -4.10
N ASP A 14 15.82 19.38 -4.14
CA ASP A 14 16.92 20.33 -3.96
C ASP A 14 17.72 20.55 -5.27
N SER A 15 17.08 20.32 -6.42
CA SER A 15 17.66 20.56 -7.74
C SER A 15 17.43 22.01 -8.20
N GLU A 16 18.00 22.41 -9.35
CA GLU A 16 17.69 23.71 -9.97
C GLU A 16 16.21 23.87 -10.35
N MET A 17 15.47 22.76 -10.43
CA MET A 17 14.02 22.71 -10.66
C MET A 17 13.21 22.56 -9.37
N ALA A 18 13.77 22.91 -8.22
CA ALA A 18 13.10 22.81 -6.92
C ALA A 18 11.74 23.54 -6.95
N PRO A 19 10.67 22.92 -6.43
CA PRO A 19 9.36 23.55 -6.38
C PRO A 19 9.36 24.68 -5.34
N ASP A 20 8.51 25.69 -5.54
CA ASP A 20 8.32 26.74 -4.55
C ASP A 20 7.38 26.25 -3.43
N PHE A 21 7.97 25.81 -2.33
CA PHE A 21 7.24 25.38 -1.14
C PHE A 21 6.56 26.54 -0.38
N SER A 22 6.85 27.80 -0.71
CA SER A 22 6.31 28.97 0.01
C SER A 22 4.94 29.44 -0.50
N SER A 23 4.56 29.08 -1.73
CA SER A 23 3.31 29.51 -2.37
C SER A 23 2.16 28.50 -2.26
N VAL A 24 2.41 27.33 -1.67
CA VAL A 24 1.38 26.28 -1.50
C VAL A 24 0.75 26.28 -0.12
N ARG A 25 -0.52 25.87 -0.04
CA ARG A 25 -1.22 25.69 1.23
C ARG A 25 -0.74 24.46 1.99
N TYR A 26 -0.52 23.35 1.28
CA TYR A 26 -0.12 22.09 1.88
C TYR A 26 1.17 21.54 1.27
N ARG A 27 2.04 21.02 2.15
CA ARG A 27 3.30 20.37 1.82
C ARG A 27 3.26 18.99 2.44
N MET A 28 3.25 17.96 1.60
CA MET A 28 3.17 16.58 2.03
C MET A 28 4.47 15.85 1.75
N LEU A 29 4.84 14.94 2.64
CA LEU A 29 5.87 13.93 2.39
C LEU A 29 5.18 12.59 2.18
N ALA A 30 5.29 12.01 0.99
CA ALA A 30 4.71 10.71 0.67
C ALA A 30 5.77 9.62 0.72
N GLN A 31 5.42 8.50 1.36
CA GLN A 31 6.14 7.25 1.30
C GLN A 31 5.17 6.13 0.93
N GLY A 32 5.66 5.10 0.26
CA GLY A 32 4.84 3.94 0.00
C GLY A 32 5.35 3.07 -1.12
N ASP A 33 4.41 2.35 -1.71
CA ASP A 33 4.62 1.35 -2.74
C ASP A 33 4.13 1.80 -4.12
N SER A 34 3.84 0.84 -5.01
CA SER A 34 3.36 1.07 -6.38
C SER A 34 2.02 1.79 -6.46
N TRP A 35 1.23 1.88 -5.38
CA TRP A 35 0.02 2.70 -5.38
C TRP A 35 0.34 4.19 -5.27
N PHE A 36 1.52 4.56 -4.74
CA PHE A 36 2.01 5.95 -4.71
C PHE A 36 3.10 6.22 -5.75
N SER A 37 3.81 5.20 -6.21
CA SER A 37 4.89 5.30 -7.18
C SER A 37 4.50 4.66 -8.51
N ILE A 38 4.49 5.47 -9.56
CA ILE A 38 4.20 5.00 -10.91
C ILE A 38 5.33 4.04 -11.33
N ASN A 39 5.07 2.74 -11.51
CA ASN A 39 5.83 1.90 -12.44
C ASN A 39 4.89 0.95 -13.19
N GLY A 40 4.55 1.33 -14.40
CA GLY A 40 4.06 0.41 -15.41
C GLY A 40 4.95 0.53 -16.63
N LEU A 41 5.41 -0.60 -17.17
CA LEU A 41 6.18 -0.64 -18.43
C LEU A 41 5.41 -0.03 -19.62
N ASN A 42 4.10 0.14 -19.47
CA ASN A 42 3.25 0.90 -20.38
C ASN A 42 3.00 2.31 -19.84
N LEU A 43 3.92 3.23 -20.13
CA LEU A 43 3.86 4.67 -19.79
C LEU A 43 2.52 5.35 -20.17
N LEU A 44 1.78 4.79 -21.13
CA LEU A 44 0.48 5.31 -21.56
C LEU A 44 -0.68 4.95 -20.63
N ARG A 45 -0.51 3.95 -19.75
CA ARG A 45 -1.54 3.46 -18.82
C ARG A 45 -1.12 3.48 -17.35
N ALA A 46 0.18 3.62 -17.07
CA ALA A 46 0.70 3.68 -15.71
C ALA A 46 0.14 4.92 -15.00
N SER A 47 -0.47 4.69 -13.84
CA SER A 47 -1.02 5.72 -12.97
C SER A 47 -0.77 5.29 -11.53
N SER A 48 -0.95 6.21 -10.59
CA SER A 48 -0.86 5.98 -9.15
C SER A 48 -1.90 6.86 -8.46
N LEU A 49 -2.11 6.72 -7.16
CA LEU A 49 -3.13 7.46 -6.42
C LEU A 49 -2.79 8.95 -6.27
N LEU A 50 -1.51 9.30 -6.07
CA LEU A 50 -1.10 10.67 -5.72
C LEU A 50 -1.58 11.76 -6.72
N PRO A 51 -1.48 11.58 -8.06
CA PRO A 51 -1.98 12.57 -9.03
C PRO A 51 -3.50 12.78 -9.04
N HIS A 52 -4.26 11.87 -8.40
CA HIS A 52 -5.73 11.93 -8.33
C HIS A 52 -6.26 12.45 -7.01
N LEU A 53 -5.37 12.80 -6.07
CA LEU A 53 -5.77 13.48 -4.85
C LEU A 53 -6.16 14.93 -5.17
N ASP A 54 -7.13 15.46 -4.42
CA ASP A 54 -7.52 16.87 -4.46
C ASP A 54 -7.91 17.32 -3.05
N PHE A 55 -6.99 18.00 -2.36
CA PHE A 55 -7.22 18.51 -1.01
C PHE A 55 -7.97 19.86 -1.00
N GLY A 56 -8.50 20.31 -2.15
CA GLY A 56 -9.20 21.59 -2.29
C GLY A 56 -8.28 22.82 -2.32
N HIS A 57 -6.97 22.63 -2.12
CA HIS A 57 -5.99 23.71 -2.03
C HIS A 57 -4.69 23.37 -2.78
N SER A 58 -3.88 24.41 -3.08
CA SER A 58 -2.56 24.22 -3.67
C SER A 58 -1.70 23.32 -2.78
N THR A 59 -1.23 22.21 -3.34
CA THR A 59 -0.54 21.17 -2.60
C THR A 59 0.71 20.72 -3.36
N ILE A 60 1.84 20.61 -2.66
CA ILE A 60 3.01 19.88 -3.13
C ILE A 60 3.11 18.57 -2.36
N VAL A 61 3.39 17.48 -3.07
CA VAL A 61 3.71 16.18 -2.48
C VAL A 61 5.12 15.79 -2.92
N VAL A 62 6.04 15.70 -1.96
CA VAL A 62 7.35 15.09 -2.20
C VAL A 62 7.21 13.59 -2.10
N ASN A 63 7.46 12.87 -3.19
CA ASN A 63 7.25 11.44 -3.29
C ASN A 63 8.56 10.66 -3.13
N CYS A 64 8.63 9.84 -2.08
CA CYS A 64 9.70 8.88 -1.82
C CYS A 64 9.30 7.43 -2.13
N ALA A 65 8.04 7.17 -2.53
CA ALA A 65 7.55 5.81 -2.75
C ALA A 65 8.33 5.08 -3.85
N ASP A 66 8.52 3.77 -3.68
CA ASP A 66 9.16 2.87 -4.63
C ASP A 66 8.31 1.58 -4.85
N PRO A 67 8.09 1.11 -6.09
CA PRO A 67 7.27 -0.06 -6.33
C PRO A 67 7.82 -1.34 -5.73
N GLY A 68 6.95 -2.07 -5.03
CA GLY A 68 7.30 -3.32 -4.35
C GLY A 68 7.84 -3.13 -2.93
N ASP A 69 7.93 -1.90 -2.42
CA ASP A 69 8.44 -1.68 -1.07
C ASP A 69 7.50 -2.23 0.00
N THR A 70 8.11 -2.94 0.95
CA THR A 70 7.52 -3.33 2.24
C THR A 70 7.79 -2.25 3.27
N LEU A 71 7.06 -2.23 4.39
CA LEU A 71 7.35 -1.28 5.46
C LEU A 71 8.77 -1.43 6.01
N ALA A 72 9.34 -2.64 6.00
CA ALA A 72 10.73 -2.87 6.40
C ALA A 72 11.73 -2.11 5.55
N HIS A 73 11.50 -2.00 4.24
CA HIS A 73 12.33 -1.17 3.37
C HIS A 73 12.08 0.31 3.58
N MET A 74 10.82 0.73 3.74
CA MET A 74 10.45 2.14 3.93
C MET A 74 11.10 2.79 5.17
N VAL A 75 11.40 1.99 6.21
CA VAL A 75 12.08 2.46 7.43
C VAL A 75 13.59 2.23 7.42
N GLU A 76 14.14 1.60 6.38
CA GLU A 76 15.58 1.36 6.26
C GLU A 76 16.28 2.56 5.58
N TRP A 77 16.89 3.41 6.40
CA TRP A 77 17.62 4.61 5.97
C TRP A 77 18.69 4.40 4.88
N ARG A 78 19.27 3.18 4.76
CA ARG A 78 20.28 2.87 3.72
C ARG A 78 19.64 2.64 2.36
N ARG A 79 18.41 2.14 2.34
CA ARG A 79 17.66 1.86 1.12
C ARG A 79 16.88 3.08 0.67
N ASP A 80 16.24 3.79 1.59
CA ASP A 80 15.61 5.08 1.30
C ASP A 80 16.26 6.23 2.10
N PRO A 81 17.40 6.75 1.61
CA PRO A 81 18.05 7.88 2.24
C PRO A 81 17.24 9.18 2.10
N TRP A 82 16.33 9.27 1.13
CA TRP A 82 15.60 10.52 0.86
C TRP A 82 14.50 10.74 1.89
N PHE A 83 13.65 9.73 2.12
CA PHE A 83 12.57 9.83 3.09
C PHE A 83 13.09 10.15 4.49
N ALA A 84 14.06 9.38 4.99
CA ALA A 84 14.65 9.62 6.30
C ALA A 84 15.30 11.00 6.40
N SER A 85 15.99 11.45 5.34
CA SER A 85 16.66 12.75 5.29
C SER A 85 15.67 13.92 5.37
N TYR A 86 14.54 13.85 4.66
CA TYR A 86 13.51 14.90 4.65
C TYR A 86 12.56 14.86 5.85
N LEU A 87 12.38 13.68 6.48
CA LEU A 87 11.51 13.51 7.64
C LEU A 87 12.18 13.97 8.94
N CYS A 88 13.34 13.42 9.26
CA CYS A 88 14.00 13.55 10.57
C CYS A 88 15.54 13.65 10.47
N GLY A 89 16.08 13.83 9.27
CA GLY A 89 17.51 13.81 9.00
C GLY A 89 18.08 15.19 8.63
N PRO A 90 19.23 15.24 7.94
CA PRO A 90 19.95 16.48 7.64
C PRO A 90 19.19 17.48 6.75
N ARG A 91 18.16 17.02 6.02
CA ARG A 91 17.32 17.86 5.14
C ARG A 91 15.91 18.05 5.69
N GLU A 92 15.72 17.76 6.98
CA GLU A 92 14.46 17.92 7.70
C GLU A 92 13.86 19.30 7.43
N ARG A 93 12.57 19.31 7.11
CA ARG A 93 11.77 20.51 6.85
C ARG A 93 10.34 20.30 7.34
N PRO A 94 9.58 21.38 7.60
CA PRO A 94 8.21 21.26 8.06
C PRO A 94 7.30 20.69 6.97
N TRP A 95 6.52 19.68 7.34
CA TRP A 95 5.46 19.08 6.53
C TRP A 95 4.11 19.25 7.21
N ASP A 96 3.05 19.39 6.41
CA ASP A 96 1.68 19.52 6.89
C ASP A 96 1.04 18.14 7.11
N ALA A 97 1.50 17.10 6.38
CA ALA A 97 1.19 15.70 6.64
C ALA A 97 2.23 14.75 6.01
N MET A 98 2.26 13.52 6.51
CA MET A 98 2.81 12.37 5.79
C MET A 98 1.69 11.60 5.11
N LEU A 99 1.85 11.30 3.82
CA LEU A 99 0.99 10.35 3.12
C LEU A 99 1.70 8.99 3.12
N LEU A 100 0.98 7.92 3.44
CA LEU A 100 1.54 6.57 3.50
C LEU A 100 0.68 5.58 2.70
N SER A 101 1.30 4.81 1.81
CA SER A 101 0.71 3.62 1.16
C SER A 101 1.55 2.41 1.53
N ALA A 102 1.08 1.58 2.47
CA ALA A 102 1.93 0.54 3.05
C ALA A 102 1.18 -0.69 3.57
N GLY A 103 1.87 -1.82 3.64
CA GLY A 103 1.35 -3.10 4.11
C GLY A 103 0.84 -4.04 3.01
N GLY A 104 0.68 -3.55 1.78
CA GLY A 104 0.25 -4.34 0.63
C GLY A 104 1.31 -5.36 0.23
N ASN A 105 2.54 -4.89 -0.05
CA ASN A 105 3.63 -5.81 -0.40
C ASN A 105 4.01 -6.73 0.75
N ASP A 106 3.94 -6.25 2.00
CA ASP A 106 4.15 -7.10 3.18
C ASP A 106 3.16 -8.29 3.16
N LEU A 107 1.88 -8.03 2.86
CA LEU A 107 0.86 -9.06 2.72
C LEU A 107 1.12 -9.96 1.51
N ILE A 108 1.48 -9.41 0.36
CA ILE A 108 1.81 -10.17 -0.86
C ILE A 108 2.97 -11.13 -0.61
N ASP A 109 4.06 -10.65 0.00
CA ASP A 109 5.23 -11.45 0.34
C ASP A 109 4.86 -12.58 1.30
N ALA A 110 4.05 -12.28 2.32
CA ALA A 110 3.58 -13.27 3.29
C ALA A 110 2.63 -14.31 2.67
N LEU A 111 1.78 -13.92 1.71
CA LEU A 111 0.94 -14.84 0.92
C LEU A 111 1.78 -15.72 -0.03
N GLY A 112 2.91 -15.20 -0.50
CA GLY A 112 3.85 -15.91 -1.36
C GLY A 112 4.68 -16.98 -0.66
N VAL A 113 4.67 -17.05 0.67
CA VAL A 113 5.33 -18.13 1.43
C VAL A 113 4.61 -19.44 1.12
N LEU A 114 5.28 -20.36 0.44
CA LEU A 114 4.73 -21.66 0.06
C LEU A 114 4.79 -22.69 1.21
N PRO A 115 4.03 -23.80 1.15
CA PRO A 115 4.08 -24.86 2.16
C PRO A 115 5.44 -25.55 2.30
N THR A 116 6.27 -25.47 1.26
CA THR A 116 7.65 -25.95 1.25
C THR A 116 8.56 -24.92 0.62
N ASP A 117 9.79 -24.81 1.12
CA ASP A 117 10.83 -24.00 0.48
C ASP A 117 11.34 -24.61 -0.84
N GLY A 118 12.28 -23.93 -1.51
CA GLY A 118 12.89 -24.39 -2.75
C GLY A 118 13.75 -25.67 -2.62
N HIS A 119 14.00 -26.14 -1.40
CA HIS A 119 14.70 -27.39 -1.09
C HIS A 119 13.75 -28.52 -0.66
N GLY A 120 12.44 -28.25 -0.59
CA GLY A 120 11.43 -29.20 -0.13
C GLY A 120 11.29 -29.27 1.40
N THR A 121 11.90 -28.34 2.14
CA THR A 121 11.71 -28.24 3.59
C THR A 121 10.31 -27.69 3.86
N PRO A 122 9.48 -28.35 4.67
CA PRO A 122 8.15 -27.85 4.98
C PRO A 122 8.18 -26.62 5.88
N HIS A 123 7.32 -25.64 5.58
CA HIS A 123 6.98 -24.54 6.48
C HIS A 123 5.80 -24.94 7.35
N SER A 124 5.90 -24.66 8.65
CA SER A 124 4.78 -24.90 9.56
C SER A 124 3.63 -23.94 9.23
N PRO A 125 2.37 -24.26 9.59
CA PRO A 125 1.26 -23.32 9.43
C PRO A 125 1.53 -21.94 10.04
N GLY A 126 2.29 -21.87 11.15
CA GLY A 126 2.64 -20.60 11.80
C GLY A 126 3.60 -19.72 10.99
N ASP A 127 4.26 -20.26 9.96
CA ASP A 127 5.22 -19.53 9.13
C ASP A 127 4.58 -18.97 7.83
N ARG A 128 3.28 -19.18 7.62
CA ARG A 128 2.58 -18.85 6.35
C ARG A 128 1.13 -18.44 6.59
N LEU A 129 0.58 -17.65 5.67
CA LEU A 129 -0.78 -17.11 5.84
C LEU A 129 -1.89 -18.08 5.45
N MET A 130 -1.63 -19.04 4.56
CA MET A 130 -2.65 -19.96 4.05
C MET A 130 -2.42 -21.38 4.57
N LEU A 131 -3.51 -22.11 4.81
CA LEU A 131 -3.50 -23.55 5.12
C LEU A 131 -3.50 -24.37 3.83
N THR A 132 -2.79 -25.51 3.81
CA THR A 132 -2.79 -26.44 2.66
C THR A 132 -4.13 -27.16 2.55
N LYS A 133 -4.39 -27.76 1.39
CA LYS A 133 -5.59 -28.59 1.19
C LYS A 133 -5.74 -29.67 2.25
N SER A 134 -4.68 -30.40 2.60
CA SER A 134 -4.74 -31.46 3.60
C SER A 134 -5.00 -30.93 5.02
N GLU A 135 -4.55 -29.71 5.32
CA GLU A 135 -4.84 -29.05 6.60
C GLU A 135 -6.29 -28.59 6.71
N ARG A 136 -6.89 -28.19 5.58
CA ARG A 136 -8.29 -27.77 5.47
C ARG A 136 -9.32 -28.91 5.56
N GLU A 137 -8.87 -30.16 5.51
CA GLU A 137 -9.78 -31.33 5.64
C GLU A 137 -10.28 -31.52 7.09
N GLN A 138 -9.72 -30.79 8.05
CA GLN A 138 -10.19 -30.83 9.43
C GLN A 138 -11.48 -30.01 9.62
N PRO A 139 -12.47 -30.50 10.38
CA PRO A 139 -13.71 -29.77 10.62
C PRO A 139 -13.50 -28.37 11.21
N GLY A 140 -14.12 -27.35 10.61
CA GLY A 140 -14.09 -25.97 11.12
C GLY A 140 -12.84 -25.17 10.75
N THR A 141 -11.97 -25.71 9.90
CA THR A 141 -10.81 -24.97 9.38
C THR A 141 -11.23 -24.02 8.25
N THR A 142 -10.54 -22.88 8.18
CA THR A 142 -10.68 -21.88 7.11
C THR A 142 -9.49 -21.97 6.15
N TYR A 143 -9.38 -21.04 5.20
CA TYR A 143 -8.20 -20.93 4.34
C TYR A 143 -6.98 -20.32 5.05
N VAL A 144 -7.20 -19.60 6.15
CA VAL A 144 -6.18 -18.78 6.81
C VAL A 144 -5.57 -19.54 7.98
N SER A 145 -4.23 -19.48 8.07
CA SER A 145 -3.53 -19.90 9.28
C SER A 145 -3.62 -18.79 10.33
N GLU A 146 -4.34 -19.02 11.43
CA GLU A 146 -4.45 -18.00 12.49
C GLU A 146 -3.12 -17.72 13.18
N ASP A 147 -2.26 -18.75 13.36
CA ASP A 147 -0.92 -18.57 13.91
C ASP A 147 -0.02 -17.77 12.94
N GLY A 148 -0.11 -18.07 11.64
CA GLY A 148 0.62 -17.33 10.62
C GLY A 148 0.15 -15.89 10.50
N TRP A 149 -1.17 -15.66 10.60
CA TRP A 149 -1.73 -14.32 10.65
C TRP A 149 -1.28 -13.56 11.90
N ALA A 150 -1.23 -14.21 13.07
CA ALA A 150 -0.75 -13.58 14.29
C ALA A 150 0.73 -13.16 14.19
N LEU A 151 1.59 -13.98 13.57
CA LEU A 151 2.98 -13.64 13.31
C LEU A 151 3.10 -12.45 12.35
N PHE A 152 2.34 -12.47 11.26
CA PHE A 152 2.27 -11.36 10.31
C PHE A 152 1.78 -10.06 10.96
N ASP A 153 0.72 -10.13 11.79
CA ASP A 153 0.20 -9.00 12.54
C ASP A 153 1.27 -8.39 13.44
N GLN A 154 1.96 -9.23 14.22
CA GLN A 154 3.05 -8.78 15.09
C GLN A 154 4.15 -8.09 14.29
N HIS A 155 4.57 -8.67 13.17
CA HIS A 155 5.58 -8.08 12.30
C HIS A 155 5.13 -6.71 11.79
N LEU A 156 3.95 -6.62 11.18
CA LEU A 156 3.45 -5.41 10.56
C LEU A 156 3.28 -4.27 11.59
N ARG A 157 2.76 -4.58 12.79
CA ARG A 157 2.69 -3.63 13.90
C ARG A 157 4.06 -3.06 14.28
N ALA A 158 5.07 -3.92 14.36
CA ALA A 158 6.43 -3.48 14.67
C ALA A 158 6.98 -2.54 13.59
N GLN A 159 6.70 -2.81 12.32
CA GLN A 159 7.16 -1.97 11.22
C GLN A 159 6.46 -0.60 11.19
N TYR A 160 5.14 -0.56 11.41
CA TYR A 160 4.42 0.72 11.58
C TYR A 160 4.93 1.51 12.78
N ALA A 161 5.22 0.85 13.90
CA ALA A 161 5.80 1.50 15.08
C ALA A 161 7.21 2.05 14.79
N ALA A 162 8.03 1.36 13.99
CA ALA A 162 9.34 1.84 13.56
C ALA A 162 9.22 3.11 12.68
N LEU A 163 8.27 3.14 11.75
CA LEU A 163 7.99 4.32 10.93
C LEU A 163 7.54 5.51 11.79
N ASP A 164 6.62 5.28 12.75
CA ASP A 164 6.18 6.32 13.66
C ASP A 164 7.33 6.81 14.57
N ALA A 165 8.23 5.91 14.99
CA ALA A 165 9.42 6.29 15.75
C ALA A 165 10.35 7.23 14.95
N MET A 166 10.48 7.04 13.64
CA MET A 166 11.22 7.98 12.77
C MET A 166 10.56 9.37 12.77
N ARG A 167 9.22 9.43 12.64
CA ARG A 167 8.48 10.69 12.73
C ARG A 167 8.63 11.33 14.11
N ALA A 168 8.50 10.56 15.19
CA ALA A 168 8.64 11.03 16.56
C ALA A 168 10.04 11.57 16.89
N ALA A 169 11.08 11.06 16.21
CA ALA A 169 12.45 11.56 16.34
C ALA A 169 12.68 12.92 15.66
N SER A 170 11.79 13.34 14.76
CA SER A 170 11.87 14.66 14.10
C SER A 170 11.64 15.81 15.08
N LYS A 171 12.41 16.89 14.95
CA LYS A 171 12.24 18.10 15.76
C LYS A 171 11.02 18.92 15.31
N THR A 172 10.68 18.82 14.02
CA THR A 172 9.70 19.65 13.32
C THR A 172 8.39 18.90 13.09
N ASN A 173 8.47 17.60 12.76
CA ASN A 173 7.37 16.80 12.21
C ASN A 173 6.80 15.79 13.20
N ARG A 174 7.30 15.69 14.44
CA ARG A 174 6.84 14.72 15.46
C ARG A 174 5.33 14.70 15.74
N ASN A 175 4.63 15.79 15.44
CA ASN A 175 3.19 15.90 15.64
C ASN A 175 2.40 15.95 14.32
N MET A 176 3.06 15.94 13.15
CA MET A 176 2.34 15.98 11.87
C MET A 176 1.45 14.74 11.73
N PRO A 177 0.27 14.85 11.10
CA PRO A 177 -0.57 13.69 10.85
C PRO A 177 0.11 12.72 9.88
N ILE A 178 0.02 11.42 10.17
CA ILE A 178 0.26 10.36 9.19
C ILE A 178 -1.11 9.97 8.64
N ILE A 179 -1.30 10.10 7.34
CA ILE A 179 -2.53 9.72 6.63
C ILE A 179 -2.20 8.52 5.77
N THR A 180 -2.67 7.35 6.20
CA THR A 180 -2.54 6.10 5.46
C THR A 180 -3.88 5.67 4.88
N HIS A 181 -3.84 4.77 3.91
CA HIS A 181 -5.01 4.07 3.42
C HIS A 181 -4.72 2.57 3.39
N THR A 182 -5.76 1.77 3.17
CA THR A 182 -5.56 0.39 2.71
C THR A 182 -5.81 0.27 1.21
N TYR A 183 -5.69 -0.93 0.69
CA TYR A 183 -5.95 -1.22 -0.71
C TYR A 183 -7.43 -1.51 -0.89
N ASP A 184 -7.93 -1.38 -2.12
CA ASP A 184 -9.19 -2.01 -2.49
C ASP A 184 -8.97 -3.52 -2.69
N TYR A 185 -10.04 -4.28 -2.82
CA TYR A 185 -9.97 -5.74 -2.97
C TYR A 185 -9.28 -6.10 -4.29
N PRO A 186 -8.17 -6.86 -4.28
CA PRO A 186 -7.50 -7.27 -5.50
C PRO A 186 -8.38 -8.25 -6.28
N MET A 187 -8.02 -8.47 -7.54
CA MET A 187 -8.79 -9.26 -8.51
C MET A 187 -8.01 -10.52 -8.89
N PRO A 188 -8.04 -11.60 -8.10
CA PRO A 188 -7.19 -12.76 -8.33
C PRO A 188 -7.46 -13.38 -9.70
N ARG A 189 -6.51 -13.21 -10.62
CA ARG A 189 -6.58 -13.68 -12.01
C ARG A 189 -5.19 -13.62 -12.62
N ASP A 190 -4.98 -14.35 -13.70
CA ASP A 190 -3.69 -14.40 -14.41
C ASP A 190 -3.43 -13.14 -15.26
N VAL A 191 -3.35 -11.99 -14.60
CA VAL A 191 -3.05 -10.69 -15.22
C VAL A 191 -2.01 -9.97 -14.36
N GLY A 192 -0.75 -10.02 -14.79
CA GLY A 192 0.36 -9.25 -14.23
C GLY A 192 0.54 -7.87 -14.87
N ALA A 193 1.61 -7.18 -14.49
CA ALA A 193 2.02 -5.90 -15.08
C ALA A 193 2.76 -6.03 -16.42
N GLY A 194 3.05 -7.26 -16.87
CA GLY A 194 3.84 -7.56 -18.08
C GLY A 194 5.31 -7.86 -17.76
N LEU A 195 6.07 -8.35 -18.75
CA LEU A 195 7.48 -8.78 -18.60
C LEU A 195 7.73 -9.72 -17.39
N HIS A 196 6.79 -10.64 -17.12
CA HIS A 196 6.83 -11.57 -15.99
C HIS A 196 6.73 -10.94 -14.58
N PHE A 197 6.33 -9.66 -14.48
CA PHE A 197 5.98 -9.05 -13.21
C PHE A 197 4.52 -9.30 -12.87
N GLY A 198 4.30 -9.95 -11.72
CA GLY A 198 3.00 -10.50 -11.35
C GLY A 198 2.55 -11.62 -12.30
N PRO A 199 1.31 -12.13 -12.12
CA PRO A 199 0.41 -11.85 -11.00
C PRO A 199 1.00 -12.28 -9.65
N TRP A 200 0.44 -11.76 -8.56
CA TRP A 200 0.94 -11.86 -7.19
C TRP A 200 0.12 -12.83 -6.33
N LEU A 201 -1.21 -12.73 -6.31
CA LEU A 201 -2.09 -13.64 -5.54
C LEU A 201 -2.31 -14.95 -6.29
N TYR A 202 -2.60 -14.87 -7.59
CA TYR A 202 -2.87 -16.01 -8.46
C TYR A 202 -1.89 -17.19 -8.28
N PRO A 203 -0.54 -17.04 -8.36
CA PRO A 203 0.36 -18.17 -8.20
C PRO A 203 0.29 -18.79 -6.81
N ALA A 204 0.08 -17.98 -5.76
CA ALA A 204 -0.06 -18.46 -4.40
C ALA A 204 -1.36 -19.26 -4.24
N LEU A 205 -2.49 -18.74 -4.72
CA LEU A 205 -3.78 -19.44 -4.68
C LEU A 205 -3.73 -20.80 -5.40
N GLN A 206 -3.02 -20.87 -6.53
CA GLN A 206 -2.76 -22.13 -7.23
C GLN A 206 -1.90 -23.08 -6.41
N ALA A 207 -0.79 -22.61 -5.84
CA ALA A 207 0.11 -23.43 -5.03
C ALA A 207 -0.56 -24.00 -3.77
N TYR A 208 -1.53 -23.29 -3.20
CA TYR A 208 -2.34 -23.73 -2.06
C TYR A 208 -3.59 -24.53 -2.45
N GLU A 209 -3.78 -24.80 -3.74
CA GLU A 209 -4.93 -25.51 -4.30
C GLU A 209 -6.27 -24.94 -3.81
N VAL A 210 -6.38 -23.61 -3.76
CA VAL A 210 -7.63 -22.93 -3.41
C VAL A 210 -8.59 -23.03 -4.61
N PRO A 211 -9.84 -23.50 -4.43
CA PRO A 211 -10.84 -23.50 -5.50
C PRO A 211 -11.05 -22.08 -6.07
N GLU A 212 -11.19 -21.97 -7.40
CA GLU A 212 -11.32 -20.68 -8.09
C GLU A 212 -12.51 -19.84 -7.59
N ASP A 213 -13.63 -20.50 -7.29
CA ASP A 213 -14.84 -19.86 -6.74
C ASP A 213 -14.59 -19.14 -5.40
N ASP A 214 -13.55 -19.54 -4.66
CA ASP A 214 -13.20 -18.98 -3.35
C ASP A 214 -12.13 -17.87 -3.42
N TRP A 215 -11.49 -17.67 -4.57
CA TRP A 215 -10.36 -16.73 -4.68
C TRP A 215 -10.74 -15.30 -4.30
N LYS A 216 -11.88 -14.79 -4.80
CA LYS A 216 -12.35 -13.43 -4.50
C LYS A 216 -12.71 -13.28 -3.03
N MET A 217 -13.30 -14.32 -2.42
CA MET A 217 -13.66 -14.31 -1.01
C MET A 217 -12.41 -14.28 -0.13
N LEU A 218 -11.42 -15.12 -0.42
CA LEU A 218 -10.18 -15.18 0.33
C LEU A 218 -9.33 -13.91 0.19
N ALA A 219 -9.23 -13.38 -1.03
CA ALA A 219 -8.57 -12.09 -1.29
C ALA A 219 -9.23 -10.95 -0.49
N LYS A 220 -10.56 -10.93 -0.44
CA LYS A 220 -11.33 -9.98 0.37
C LYS A 220 -11.03 -10.16 1.86
N GLU A 221 -11.01 -11.39 2.36
CA GLU A 221 -10.70 -11.69 3.77
C GLU A 221 -9.32 -11.14 4.18
N PHE A 222 -8.27 -11.39 3.39
CA PHE A 222 -6.94 -10.89 3.71
C PHE A 222 -6.85 -9.36 3.74
N ILE A 223 -7.54 -8.69 2.82
CA ILE A 223 -7.57 -7.22 2.79
C ILE A 223 -8.43 -6.64 3.93
N ASP A 224 -9.55 -7.28 4.30
CA ASP A 224 -10.34 -6.88 5.46
C ASP A 224 -9.52 -7.02 6.75
N ARG A 225 -8.82 -8.15 6.93
CA ARG A 225 -7.95 -8.37 8.10
C ARG A 225 -6.78 -7.36 8.13
N LEU A 226 -6.19 -7.02 6.97
CA LEU A 226 -5.16 -5.98 6.87
C LEU A 226 -5.72 -4.61 7.28
N PHE A 227 -6.93 -4.26 6.82
CA PHE A 227 -7.60 -3.03 7.24
C PHE A 227 -7.84 -2.98 8.75
N ASP A 228 -8.38 -4.06 9.33
CA ASP A 228 -8.65 -4.11 10.76
C ASP A 228 -7.35 -4.00 11.60
N LEU A 229 -6.27 -4.63 11.14
CA LEU A 229 -4.94 -4.49 11.75
C LEU A 229 -4.48 -3.03 11.74
N VAL A 230 -4.42 -2.41 10.56
CA VAL A 230 -3.88 -1.05 10.38
C VAL A 230 -4.76 -0.02 11.07
N ASN A 231 -6.08 -0.16 10.98
CA ASN A 231 -7.05 0.69 11.66
C ASN A 231 -7.02 0.52 13.19
N GLY A 232 -6.62 -0.65 13.69
CA GLY A 232 -6.43 -0.94 15.11
C GLY A 232 -5.09 -0.44 15.68
N LEU A 233 -4.21 0.18 14.89
CA LEU A 233 -2.95 0.72 15.38
C LEU A 233 -3.18 1.94 16.28
N SER A 234 -2.57 1.92 17.47
CA SER A 234 -2.63 3.03 18.43
C SER A 234 -1.40 3.94 18.30
N LEU A 235 -1.27 4.62 17.15
CA LEU A 235 -0.18 5.56 16.85
C LEU A 235 -0.64 7.02 16.97
N GLN A 236 0.27 7.93 17.33
CA GLN A 236 -0.07 9.33 17.56
C GLN A 236 -0.40 10.05 16.24
N ASN A 237 -1.54 10.73 16.17
CA ASN A 237 -1.96 11.49 14.98
C ASN A 237 -1.92 10.64 13.69
N PHE A 238 -2.30 9.38 13.81
CA PHE A 238 -2.32 8.40 12.73
C PHE A 238 -3.76 8.19 12.25
N HIS A 239 -3.97 8.36 10.96
CA HIS A 239 -5.29 8.35 10.35
C HIS A 239 -5.34 7.32 9.23
N VAL A 240 -6.19 6.31 9.40
CA VAL A 240 -6.50 5.35 8.34
C VAL A 240 -7.72 5.80 7.58
N ILE A 241 -7.59 5.95 6.28
CA ILE A 241 -8.67 6.27 5.34
C ILE A 241 -9.21 4.97 4.76
N ARG A 242 -10.52 4.76 4.82
CA ARG A 242 -11.13 3.51 4.36
C ARG A 242 -11.42 3.57 2.86
N THR A 243 -10.59 2.86 2.09
CA THR A 243 -10.60 2.79 0.62
C THR A 243 -11.11 1.46 0.05
N LEU A 244 -11.69 0.60 0.91
CA LEU A 244 -12.21 -0.72 0.54
C LEU A 244 -13.54 -0.67 -0.22
N GLY A 245 -13.68 -1.48 -1.26
CA GLY A 245 -14.93 -1.75 -1.97
C GLY A 245 -15.45 -0.56 -2.77
N ILE A 246 -14.55 0.26 -3.31
CA ILE A 246 -14.87 1.42 -4.16
C ILE A 246 -14.96 0.97 -5.62
N LEU A 247 -13.98 0.16 -6.05
CA LEU A 247 -13.79 -0.19 -7.44
C LEU A 247 -14.74 -1.27 -7.92
N THR A 248 -15.11 -1.18 -9.20
CA THR A 248 -15.84 -2.25 -9.89
C THR A 248 -14.93 -3.47 -10.00
N PRO A 249 -15.35 -4.65 -9.51
CA PRO A 249 -14.56 -5.86 -9.66
C PRO A 249 -14.28 -6.17 -11.14
N ALA A 250 -13.05 -6.60 -11.44
CA ALA A 250 -12.71 -7.13 -12.75
C ALA A 250 -13.42 -8.48 -13.01
N ASP A 251 -13.59 -8.78 -14.29
CA ASP A 251 -14.01 -10.10 -14.73
C ASP A 251 -12.93 -11.15 -14.40
N ALA A 252 -13.37 -12.37 -14.10
CA ALA A 252 -12.49 -13.50 -13.85
C ALA A 252 -11.74 -13.90 -15.14
N ASP A 253 -12.36 -13.72 -16.31
CA ASP A 253 -11.68 -13.93 -17.59
C ASP A 253 -10.59 -12.86 -17.79
N PRO A 254 -9.30 -13.24 -17.83
CA PRO A 254 -8.20 -12.29 -17.95
C PRO A 254 -8.19 -11.55 -19.31
N ARG A 255 -8.97 -12.02 -20.30
CA ARG A 255 -9.10 -11.39 -21.62
C ARG A 255 -10.06 -10.20 -21.62
N ILE A 256 -10.92 -10.09 -20.61
CA ILE A 256 -11.88 -9.00 -20.49
C ILE A 256 -11.22 -7.84 -19.74
N ASN A 257 -11.17 -6.68 -20.41
CA ASN A 257 -10.62 -5.46 -19.81
C ASN A 257 -11.53 -4.99 -18.67
N SER A 258 -10.93 -4.58 -17.56
CA SER A 258 -11.64 -3.94 -16.47
C SER A 258 -11.59 -2.42 -16.62
N PRO A 259 -12.68 -1.69 -16.30
CA PRO A 259 -12.64 -0.23 -16.25
C PRO A 259 -11.75 0.29 -15.12
N ASP A 260 -11.69 -0.44 -14.00
CA ASP A 260 -11.09 0.04 -12.76
C ASP A 260 -9.78 -0.66 -12.40
N TRP A 261 -9.45 -1.78 -13.04
CA TRP A 261 -8.24 -2.56 -12.78
C TRP A 261 -7.38 -2.76 -14.04
N LEU A 262 -6.10 -2.38 -13.96
CA LEU A 262 -5.11 -2.67 -15.00
C LEU A 262 -4.67 -4.13 -14.96
N ASN A 263 -4.48 -4.66 -13.76
CA ASN A 263 -4.02 -6.01 -13.50
C ASN A 263 -4.61 -6.50 -12.17
N GLU A 264 -4.07 -7.58 -11.61
CA GLU A 264 -4.59 -8.19 -10.37
C GLU A 264 -4.65 -7.23 -9.16
N ILE A 265 -3.70 -6.31 -8.99
CA ILE A 265 -3.61 -5.46 -7.77
C ILE A 265 -3.51 -3.95 -8.06
N HIS A 266 -3.35 -3.54 -9.33
CA HIS A 266 -3.19 -2.13 -9.69
C HIS A 266 -4.45 -1.60 -10.38
N PRO A 267 -5.08 -0.55 -9.82
CA PRO A 267 -6.16 0.18 -10.47
C PRO A 267 -5.75 0.85 -11.79
N THR A 268 -6.73 1.16 -12.63
CA THR A 268 -6.57 2.10 -13.75
C THR A 268 -6.51 3.54 -13.23
N SER A 269 -6.19 4.48 -14.12
CA SER A 269 -6.34 5.92 -13.83
C SER A 269 -7.76 6.28 -13.34
N SER A 270 -8.80 5.68 -13.95
CA SER A 270 -10.20 5.84 -13.51
C SER A 270 -10.45 5.24 -12.13
N GLY A 271 -9.87 4.07 -11.85
CA GLY A 271 -9.97 3.45 -10.52
C GLY A 271 -9.30 4.32 -9.45
N TYR A 272 -8.07 4.79 -9.70
CA TYR A 272 -7.39 5.70 -8.77
C TYR A 272 -8.13 7.03 -8.58
N GLU A 273 -8.81 7.55 -9.61
CA GLU A 273 -9.66 8.74 -9.46
C GLU A 273 -10.81 8.51 -8.46
N GLN A 274 -11.49 7.36 -8.53
CA GLN A 274 -12.54 7.01 -7.56
C GLN A 274 -11.99 6.87 -6.13
N ILE A 275 -10.84 6.21 -5.98
CA ILE A 275 -10.16 6.06 -4.69
C ILE A 275 -9.72 7.44 -4.15
N GLY A 276 -9.14 8.28 -5.00
CA GLY A 276 -8.70 9.63 -4.63
C GLY A 276 -9.82 10.53 -4.16
N GLN A 277 -10.99 10.47 -4.83
CA GLN A 277 -12.19 11.19 -4.40
C GLN A 277 -12.64 10.76 -3.00
N ARG A 278 -12.72 9.44 -2.74
CA ARG A 278 -13.06 8.93 -1.39
C ARG A 278 -12.02 9.35 -0.37
N PHE A 279 -10.74 9.25 -0.72
CA PHE A 279 -9.65 9.56 0.18
C PHE A 279 -9.71 11.02 0.65
N CYS A 280 -9.77 11.96 -0.29
CA CYS A 280 -9.79 13.39 0.02
C CYS A 280 -11.10 13.81 0.70
N ALA A 281 -12.23 13.22 0.33
CA ALA A 281 -13.51 13.48 1.01
C ALA A 281 -13.44 13.09 2.50
N GLU A 282 -12.85 11.95 2.82
CA GLU A 282 -12.71 11.51 4.22
C GLU A 282 -11.69 12.36 4.99
N VAL A 283 -10.56 12.72 4.38
CA VAL A 283 -9.56 13.64 4.95
C VAL A 283 -10.20 14.99 5.32
N ALA A 284 -11.00 15.54 4.42
CA ALA A 284 -11.71 16.81 4.64
C ALA A 284 -12.79 16.66 5.73
N ALA A 285 -13.63 15.61 5.67
CA ALA A 285 -14.70 15.39 6.64
C ALA A 285 -14.17 15.23 8.09
N ARG A 286 -12.97 14.69 8.24
CA ARG A 286 -12.31 14.47 9.54
C ARG A 286 -11.45 15.66 9.99
N ASN A 287 -11.32 16.72 9.18
CA ASN A 287 -10.46 17.89 9.44
C ASN A 287 -9.03 17.49 9.84
N ILE A 288 -8.41 16.55 9.10
CA ILE A 288 -7.09 16.00 9.45
C ILE A 288 -5.96 17.02 9.18
N LEU A 289 -6.10 17.78 8.11
CA LEU A 289 -5.10 18.78 7.69
C LEU A 289 -5.28 20.10 8.46
N PRO A 290 -4.18 20.85 8.70
CA PRO A 290 -4.20 22.13 9.42
C PRO A 290 -4.79 23.31 8.62
#